data_AF-A0A9K3N0T8-F1
#
_entry.id   AF-A0A9K3N0T8-F1
#
_cell.length_a   1.000
_cell.length_b   1.000
_cell.length_c   1.000
_cell.angle_alpha   90.00
_cell.angle_beta   90.00
_cell.angle_gamma   90.00
#
_symmetry.space_group_name_H-M   'P 1'
#
loop_
_entity.id
_entity.type
_entity.pdbx_description
1 polymer ?
#
loop_
_entity_poly.entity_id
_entity_poly.type
_entity_poly.pdbx_seq_one_letter_code
_entity_poly.pdbx_strand_id
1 'polypeptide(L)'
;MELILCVGPLFVLQSERIQKVLAYVNEVHLMCSILGLDFGKTVSAVHPSLHDKRLEHATNISDNTLEGLENTILKLKTETKVRFEKLKDIVTSLFELWNIMNTRREERGTDRVSEAEVVEPGYLSTEVIQQKTEAQVFCVLGLVDPGELLAKIEAQISEVSNAALSRKEIMDRIDRWLSACEEDIWLEDYNMDQNRFSGGRSAHISLKRAERARITIKKIPCIYFFFVYNMISIIWLSNSLNIYDQSIAAIVDNLICRTARLVTILEEYKLSRIRKEEEKRRLRVICSILFLYHSTKFPSLLKGFKNKII
;
A
#
# COMPACT_ATOMS: atom_id res chain seq x y z
N MET A 1 -29.67 -33.83 0.34
CA MET A 1 -29.63 -35.31 0.41
C MET A 1 -29.97 -35.64 1.86
N GLU A 2 -31.09 -36.27 2.22
CA GLU A 2 -31.73 -37.45 1.65
C GLU A 2 -33.25 -37.26 1.48
N LEU A 3 -33.75 -37.73 0.35
CA LEU A 3 -35.16 -38.01 0.10
C LEU A 3 -35.51 -39.32 0.82
N ILE A 4 -36.40 -39.29 1.81
CA ILE A 4 -37.09 -40.50 2.26
C ILE A 4 -38.37 -40.63 1.43
N LEU A 5 -38.18 -41.09 0.19
CA LEU A 5 -39.18 -41.79 -0.60
C LEU A 5 -39.22 -43.24 -0.07
N CYS A 6 -39.95 -43.49 1.01
CA CYS A 6 -40.42 -44.85 1.31
C CYS A 6 -41.83 -44.99 0.77
N VAL A 7 -41.93 -45.18 -0.54
CA VAL A 7 -43.18 -45.57 -1.23
C VAL A 7 -43.25 -47.10 -1.21
N GLY A 8 -44.06 -47.65 -0.30
CA GLY A 8 -44.48 -49.05 -0.27
C GLY A 8 -46.01 -49.15 -0.26
N PRO A 9 -46.62 -50.17 -0.88
CA PRO A 9 -48.01 -50.14 -1.38
C PRO A 9 -49.08 -50.44 -0.31
N LEU A 10 -48.94 -49.91 0.91
CA LEU A 10 -49.92 -50.12 1.99
C LEU A 10 -50.76 -48.89 2.36
N PHE A 11 -50.64 -47.77 1.63
CA PHE A 11 -51.29 -46.49 1.99
C PHE A 11 -52.32 -45.97 0.99
N VAL A 12 -53.05 -46.85 0.30
CA VAL A 12 -54.08 -46.45 -0.67
C VAL A 12 -55.38 -45.90 -0.01
N LEU A 13 -55.45 -45.80 1.32
CA LEU A 13 -56.60 -45.18 2.02
C LEU A 13 -56.17 -44.32 3.22
N GLN A 14 -55.28 -43.35 3.01
CA GLN A 14 -55.03 -42.29 4.00
C GLN A 14 -56.04 -41.16 3.75
N SER A 15 -56.93 -40.89 4.72
CA SER A 15 -57.93 -39.82 4.69
C SER A 15 -57.43 -38.53 4.02
N GLU A 16 -58.27 -37.88 3.19
CA GLU A 16 -58.04 -36.56 2.58
C GLU A 16 -57.48 -35.53 3.58
N ARG A 17 -57.88 -35.67 4.84
CA ARG A 17 -57.39 -34.92 6.00
C ARG A 17 -55.88 -35.04 6.24
N ILE A 18 -55.33 -36.24 6.13
CA ILE A 18 -53.89 -36.50 6.40
C ILE A 18 -53.03 -35.94 5.26
N GLN A 19 -53.50 -36.03 4.01
CA GLN A 19 -52.82 -35.41 2.86
C GLN A 19 -52.75 -33.88 3.02
N LYS A 20 -53.84 -33.25 3.49
CA LYS A 20 -53.88 -31.81 3.76
C LYS A 20 -52.91 -31.39 4.88
N VAL A 21 -52.85 -32.15 5.97
CA VAL A 21 -51.90 -31.92 7.06
C VAL A 21 -50.46 -32.04 6.57
N LEU A 22 -50.15 -33.06 5.77
CA LEU A 22 -48.81 -33.25 5.21
C LEU A 22 -48.41 -32.06 4.30
N ALA A 23 -49.34 -31.56 3.49
CA ALA A 23 -49.10 -30.38 2.66
C ALA A 23 -48.78 -29.14 3.50
N TYR A 24 -49.56 -28.88 4.57
CA TYR A 24 -49.33 -27.76 5.47
C TYR A 24 -48.01 -27.86 6.24
N VAL A 25 -47.66 -29.05 6.73
CA VAL A 25 -46.39 -29.28 7.42
C VAL A 25 -45.20 -29.06 6.48
N ASN A 26 -45.30 -29.50 5.22
CA ASN A 26 -44.28 -29.22 4.20
C ASN A 26 -44.15 -27.72 3.90
N GLU A 27 -45.26 -26.99 3.84
CA GLU A 27 -45.25 -25.54 3.62
C GLU A 27 -44.59 -24.79 4.80
N VAL A 28 -44.90 -25.21 6.04
CA VAL A 28 -44.22 -24.71 7.25
C VAL A 28 -42.72 -25.01 7.20
N HIS A 29 -42.33 -26.22 6.79
CA HIS A 29 -40.90 -26.59 6.67
C HIS A 29 -40.15 -25.70 5.67
N LEU A 30 -40.74 -25.44 4.51
CA LEU A 30 -40.16 -24.55 3.50
C LEU A 30 -39.99 -23.13 4.03
N MET A 31 -41.03 -22.57 4.67
CA MET A 31 -40.95 -21.22 5.22
C MET A 31 -39.97 -21.11 6.40
N CYS A 32 -39.93 -22.11 7.28
CA CYS A 32 -38.92 -22.18 8.34
C CYS A 32 -37.50 -22.22 7.76
N SER A 33 -37.29 -22.97 6.67
CA SER A 33 -36.01 -23.02 5.97
C SER A 33 -35.62 -21.65 5.41
N ILE A 34 -36.55 -20.93 4.77
CA ILE A 34 -36.30 -19.59 4.20
C ILE A 34 -36.03 -18.55 5.30
N LEU A 35 -36.81 -18.58 6.37
CA LEU A 35 -36.72 -17.64 7.50
C LEU A 35 -35.61 -17.99 8.52
N GLY A 36 -34.94 -19.13 8.35
CA GLY A 36 -33.94 -19.63 9.31
C GLY A 36 -34.53 -19.97 10.69
N LEU A 37 -35.80 -20.38 10.75
CA LEU A 37 -36.48 -20.73 12.00
C LEU A 37 -36.38 -22.22 12.30
N ASP A 38 -36.40 -22.58 13.59
CA ASP A 38 -36.44 -23.98 14.01
C ASP A 38 -37.82 -24.59 13.72
N PHE A 39 -37.86 -25.46 12.70
CA PHE A 39 -39.08 -26.14 12.27
C PHE A 39 -39.72 -26.95 13.41
N GLY A 40 -38.90 -27.61 14.23
CA GLY A 40 -39.38 -28.45 15.33
C GLY A 40 -40.16 -27.65 16.38
N LYS A 41 -39.59 -26.54 16.83
CA LYS A 41 -40.25 -25.57 17.73
C LYS A 41 -41.52 -25.01 17.11
N THR A 42 -41.48 -24.64 15.84
CA THR A 42 -42.61 -24.02 15.12
C THR A 42 -43.82 -24.98 15.05
N VAL A 43 -43.58 -26.23 14.70
CA VAL A 43 -44.64 -27.24 14.54
C VAL A 43 -45.11 -27.80 15.90
N SER A 44 -44.21 -27.92 16.88
CA SER A 44 -44.57 -28.36 18.25
C SER A 44 -45.52 -27.38 18.97
N ALA A 45 -45.47 -26.09 18.62
CA ALA A 45 -46.39 -25.07 19.14
C ALA A 45 -47.83 -25.25 18.64
N VAL A 46 -48.01 -25.92 17.49
CA VAL A 46 -49.33 -26.28 16.97
C VAL A 46 -49.82 -27.56 17.63
N HIS A 47 -48.98 -28.61 17.62
CA HIS A 47 -49.22 -29.83 18.37
C HIS A 47 -47.93 -30.64 18.55
N PRO A 48 -47.62 -31.14 19.75
CA PRO A 48 -46.38 -31.87 20.02
C PRO A 48 -46.24 -33.16 19.19
N SER A 49 -47.36 -33.79 18.81
CA SER A 49 -47.33 -35.01 17.96
C SER A 49 -46.87 -34.76 16.53
N LEU A 50 -46.86 -33.50 16.06
CA LEU A 50 -46.39 -33.15 14.72
C LEU A 50 -44.85 -33.06 14.66
N HIS A 51 -44.19 -33.06 15.82
CA HIS A 51 -42.73 -33.08 15.96
C HIS A 51 -42.16 -34.50 15.98
N ASP A 52 -42.96 -35.52 16.31
CA ASP A 52 -42.50 -36.88 16.55
C ASP A 52 -42.41 -37.68 15.24
N LYS A 53 -41.23 -38.22 14.91
CA LYS A 53 -40.89 -38.86 13.62
C LYS A 53 -41.63 -40.18 13.36
N ARG A 54 -42.50 -40.62 14.26
CA ARG A 54 -43.28 -41.86 14.16
C ARG A 54 -44.75 -41.54 13.85
N LEU A 55 -45.03 -41.20 12.58
CA LEU A 55 -46.38 -40.95 12.06
C LEU A 55 -47.30 -42.20 12.07
N GLU A 56 -46.87 -43.31 12.66
CA GLU A 56 -47.65 -44.55 12.76
C GLU A 56 -48.69 -44.51 13.89
N HIS A 57 -48.64 -43.54 14.81
CA HIS A 57 -49.54 -43.43 15.97
C HIS A 57 -50.21 -42.06 16.10
N ALA A 58 -50.41 -41.30 15.02
CA ALA A 58 -51.12 -40.01 15.07
C ALA A 58 -52.62 -40.22 15.36
N THR A 59 -52.95 -40.47 16.63
CA THR A 59 -54.32 -40.64 17.11
C THR A 59 -55.02 -39.28 17.13
N ASN A 60 -55.99 -39.12 16.23
CA ASN A 60 -56.97 -38.02 16.15
C ASN A 60 -56.40 -36.61 15.99
N ILE A 61 -55.95 -36.28 14.79
CA ILE A 61 -55.73 -34.89 14.36
C ILE A 61 -57.08 -34.16 14.44
N SER A 62 -57.22 -33.21 15.35
CA SER A 62 -58.44 -32.40 15.58
C SER A 62 -58.55 -31.25 14.55
N ASP A 63 -59.75 -30.69 14.33
CA ASP A 63 -59.91 -29.53 13.42
C ASP A 63 -59.09 -28.33 13.89
N ASN A 64 -58.94 -28.19 15.21
CA ASN A 64 -58.07 -27.22 15.85
C ASN A 64 -56.59 -27.35 15.41
N THR A 65 -56.14 -28.56 15.07
CA THR A 65 -54.77 -28.82 14.58
C THR A 65 -54.57 -28.31 13.15
N LEU A 66 -55.59 -28.46 12.30
CA LEU A 66 -55.58 -27.92 10.93
C LEU A 66 -55.64 -26.39 10.94
N GLU A 67 -56.53 -25.81 11.75
CA GLU A 67 -56.65 -24.37 11.93
C GLU A 67 -55.35 -23.77 12.51
N GLY A 68 -54.72 -24.45 13.47
CA GLY A 68 -53.44 -24.05 14.03
C GLY A 68 -52.29 -24.06 13.01
N LEU A 69 -52.26 -25.04 12.09
CA LEU A 69 -51.30 -25.08 10.99
C LEU A 69 -51.57 -23.95 9.98
N GLU A 70 -52.82 -23.70 9.61
CA GLU A 70 -53.21 -22.64 8.67
C GLU A 70 -52.84 -21.25 9.21
N ASN A 71 -53.11 -20.99 10.49
CA ASN A 71 -52.70 -19.76 11.17
C ASN A 71 -51.17 -19.61 11.23
N THR A 72 -50.44 -20.71 11.45
CA THR A 72 -48.97 -20.72 11.46
C THR A 72 -48.42 -20.40 10.08
N ILE A 73 -48.99 -20.99 9.03
CA ILE A 73 -48.62 -20.71 7.64
C ILE A 73 -48.84 -19.24 7.31
N LEU A 74 -50.00 -18.69 7.67
CA LEU A 74 -50.33 -17.29 7.41
C LEU A 74 -49.33 -16.36 8.12
N LYS A 75 -49.00 -16.63 9.39
CA LYS A 75 -48.00 -15.88 10.15
C LYS A 75 -46.62 -15.93 9.48
N LEU A 76 -46.17 -17.12 9.07
CA LEU A 76 -44.88 -17.29 8.38
C LEU A 76 -44.84 -16.58 7.02
N LYS A 77 -45.95 -16.58 6.26
CA LYS A 77 -46.07 -15.81 5.01
C LYS A 77 -45.96 -14.31 5.26
N THR A 78 -46.63 -13.80 6.30
CA THR A 78 -46.53 -12.38 6.65
C THR A 78 -45.11 -11.99 7.10
N GLU A 79 -44.46 -12.82 7.91
CA GLU A 79 -43.07 -12.61 8.35
C GLU A 79 -42.11 -12.60 7.16
N THR A 80 -42.27 -13.53 6.22
CA THR A 80 -41.48 -13.60 4.98
C THR A 80 -41.59 -12.30 4.19
N LYS A 81 -42.81 -11.80 4.01
CA LYS A 81 -43.06 -10.53 3.32
C LYS A 81 -42.42 -9.34 4.04
N VAL A 82 -42.55 -9.26 5.37
CA VAL A 82 -41.96 -8.20 6.18
C VAL A 82 -40.43 -8.19 6.08
N ARG A 83 -39.80 -9.36 6.16
CA ARG A 83 -38.34 -9.50 6.06
C ARG A 83 -37.82 -9.18 4.67
N PHE A 84 -38.56 -9.53 3.62
CA PHE A 84 -38.21 -9.21 2.25
C PHE A 84 -38.24 -7.69 1.98
N GLU A 85 -39.29 -6.99 2.44
CA GLU A 85 -39.35 -5.52 2.30
C GLU A 85 -38.21 -4.84 3.05
N LYS A 86 -37.89 -5.27 4.28
CA LYS A 86 -36.69 -4.76 5.00
C LYS A 86 -35.41 -4.95 4.20
N LEU A 87 -35.21 -6.12 3.60
CA LEU A 87 -34.02 -6.39 2.80
C LEU A 87 -33.96 -5.47 1.57
N LYS A 88 -35.10 -5.25 0.92
CA LYS A 88 -35.23 -4.37 -0.24
C LYS A 88 -34.91 -2.91 0.10
N ASP A 89 -35.37 -2.44 1.26
CA ASP A 89 -35.02 -1.10 1.78
C ASP A 89 -33.50 -0.98 1.98
N ILE A 90 -32.89 -1.98 2.64
CA ILE A 90 -31.42 -2.02 2.84
C ILE A 90 -30.68 -1.97 1.51
N VAL A 91 -31.08 -2.80 0.53
CA VAL A 91 -30.47 -2.84 -0.81
C VAL A 91 -30.62 -1.51 -1.54
N THR A 92 -31.78 -0.85 -1.41
CA THR A 92 -32.03 0.46 -2.03
C THR A 92 -31.13 1.54 -1.44
N SER A 93 -31.02 1.61 -0.12
CA SER A 93 -30.12 2.55 0.56
C SER A 93 -28.64 2.27 0.27
N LEU A 94 -28.23 0.99 0.16
CA LEU A 94 -26.88 0.63 -0.29
C LEU A 94 -26.60 1.12 -1.72
N PHE A 95 -27.59 1.02 -2.60
CA PHE A 95 -27.50 1.53 -3.97
C PHE A 95 -27.37 3.05 -4.02
N GLU A 96 -28.08 3.78 -3.17
CA GLU A 96 -27.95 5.24 -3.03
C GLU A 96 -26.55 5.65 -2.53
N LEU A 97 -26.04 4.99 -1.48
CA LEU A 97 -24.68 5.21 -0.98
C LEU A 97 -23.62 4.91 -2.05
N TRP A 98 -23.77 3.82 -2.78
CA TRP A 98 -22.90 3.48 -3.91
C TRP A 98 -22.88 4.62 -4.93
N ASN A 99 -24.06 5.10 -5.35
CA ASN A 99 -24.15 6.19 -6.33
C ASN A 99 -23.47 7.47 -5.84
N ILE A 100 -23.56 7.78 -4.55
CA ILE A 100 -22.82 8.91 -3.95
C ILE A 100 -21.30 8.69 -4.01
N MET A 101 -20.84 7.45 -3.82
CA MET A 101 -19.41 7.08 -3.86
C MET A 101 -18.79 7.01 -5.27
N ASN A 102 -19.54 7.22 -6.37
CA ASN A 102 -19.03 7.22 -7.75
C ASN A 102 -18.20 5.98 -8.17
N THR A 103 -18.40 4.82 -7.53
CA THR A 103 -17.67 3.58 -7.85
C THR A 103 -18.19 2.91 -9.14
N ARG A 104 -17.25 2.43 -9.99
CA ARG A 104 -17.52 1.93 -11.36
C ARG A 104 -18.43 0.69 -11.36
N ARG A 105 -19.15 0.47 -12.49
CA ARG A 105 -20.16 -0.58 -12.65
C ARG A 105 -19.61 -2.01 -12.59
N GLU A 106 -18.33 -2.21 -12.92
CA GLU A 106 -17.70 -3.54 -12.99
C GLU A 106 -17.47 -4.18 -11.61
N GLU A 107 -17.49 -3.41 -10.52
CA GLU A 107 -17.38 -3.91 -9.14
C GLU A 107 -18.75 -4.27 -8.52
N ARG A 108 -19.87 -4.02 -9.24
CA ARG A 108 -21.27 -4.22 -8.80
C ARG A 108 -21.74 -5.67 -8.91
N GLY A 109 -20.99 -6.60 -8.31
CA GLY A 109 -21.41 -7.99 -8.23
C GLY A 109 -22.80 -8.11 -7.62
N THR A 110 -23.76 -8.55 -8.44
CA THR A 110 -25.18 -8.91 -8.21
C THR A 110 -26.22 -7.85 -8.60
N ASP A 111 -26.82 -8.11 -9.76
CA ASP A 111 -28.05 -7.51 -10.25
C ASP A 111 -29.20 -7.75 -9.25
N ARG A 112 -29.98 -6.70 -9.01
CA ARG A 112 -31.38 -6.67 -8.54
C ARG A 112 -31.90 -7.97 -7.90
N VAL A 113 -31.88 -8.03 -6.57
CA VAL A 113 -32.62 -9.02 -5.78
C VAL A 113 -34.09 -9.03 -6.22
N SER A 114 -34.46 -10.04 -6.99
CA SER A 114 -35.82 -10.23 -7.50
C SER A 114 -36.58 -11.16 -6.55
N GLU A 115 -37.84 -10.87 -6.28
CA GLU A 115 -38.72 -11.64 -5.37
C GLU A 115 -38.83 -13.13 -5.76
N ALA A 116 -38.56 -13.45 -7.02
CA ALA A 116 -38.59 -14.81 -7.57
C ALA A 116 -37.32 -15.66 -7.29
N GLU A 117 -36.25 -15.09 -6.71
CA GLU A 117 -34.94 -15.75 -6.55
C GLU A 117 -34.56 -16.02 -5.08
N VAL A 118 -35.51 -15.91 -4.15
CA VAL A 118 -35.33 -16.27 -2.73
C VAL A 118 -35.56 -17.78 -2.55
N VAL A 119 -34.62 -18.60 -3.01
CA VAL A 119 -34.71 -20.08 -2.88
C VAL A 119 -33.69 -20.64 -1.88
N GLU A 120 -32.70 -19.86 -1.44
CA GLU A 120 -31.68 -20.35 -0.52
C GLU A 120 -32.16 -20.36 0.96
N PRO A 121 -31.98 -21.49 1.68
CA PRO A 121 -32.27 -21.58 3.11
C PRO A 121 -31.50 -20.52 3.91
N GLY A 122 -32.18 -19.86 4.85
CA GLY A 122 -31.58 -18.85 5.74
C GLY A 122 -31.37 -17.47 5.10
N TYR A 123 -31.78 -17.25 3.85
CA TYR A 123 -31.60 -15.96 3.17
C TYR A 123 -32.33 -14.80 3.88
N LEU A 124 -33.50 -15.07 4.48
CA LEU A 124 -34.26 -14.12 5.28
C LEU A 124 -34.09 -14.37 6.79
N SER A 125 -32.98 -14.97 7.23
CA SER A 125 -32.75 -15.15 8.67
C SER A 125 -32.56 -13.79 9.36
N THR A 126 -32.94 -13.74 10.64
CA THR A 126 -32.74 -12.56 11.49
C THR A 126 -31.28 -12.16 11.56
N GLU A 127 -30.38 -13.13 11.59
CA GLU A 127 -28.94 -12.94 11.67
C GLU A 127 -28.40 -12.28 10.38
N VAL A 128 -28.85 -12.74 9.21
CA VAL A 128 -28.42 -12.18 7.91
C VAL A 128 -28.92 -10.75 7.75
N ILE A 129 -30.20 -10.50 8.07
CA ILE A 129 -30.77 -9.15 8.01
C ILE A 129 -30.06 -8.24 9.01
N GLN A 130 -29.84 -8.70 10.24
CA GLN A 130 -29.15 -7.94 11.28
C GLN A 130 -27.71 -7.61 10.86
N GLN A 131 -26.93 -8.57 10.36
CA GLN A 131 -25.57 -8.32 9.87
C GLN A 131 -25.54 -7.29 8.74
N LYS A 132 -26.46 -7.39 7.77
CA LYS A 132 -26.55 -6.41 6.67
C LYS A 132 -26.96 -5.03 7.17
N THR A 133 -27.87 -4.97 8.14
CA THR A 133 -28.31 -3.72 8.77
C THR A 133 -27.18 -3.11 9.59
N GLU A 134 -26.43 -3.91 10.36
CA GLU A 134 -25.28 -3.47 11.14
C GLU A 134 -24.15 -2.95 10.25
N ALA A 135 -23.82 -3.66 9.16
CA ALA A 135 -22.84 -3.18 8.19
C ALA A 135 -23.27 -1.86 7.54
N GLN A 136 -24.55 -1.73 7.19
CA GLN A 136 -25.11 -0.48 6.66
C GLN A 136 -25.09 0.64 7.70
N VAL A 137 -25.53 0.38 8.93
CA VAL A 137 -25.54 1.33 10.04
C VAL A 137 -24.12 1.75 10.40
N PHE A 138 -23.14 0.84 10.34
CA PHE A 138 -21.72 1.14 10.54
C PHE A 138 -21.20 2.12 9.49
N CYS A 139 -21.64 1.98 8.23
CA CYS A 139 -21.33 2.92 7.15
C CYS A 139 -22.13 4.23 7.23
N VAL A 140 -23.42 4.19 7.61
CA VAL A 140 -24.36 5.33 7.62
C VAL A 140 -24.22 6.21 8.86
N LEU A 141 -23.94 5.63 10.03
CA LEU A 141 -23.72 6.36 11.29
C LEU A 141 -22.31 6.97 11.39
N GLY A 142 -21.48 6.85 10.36
CA GLY A 142 -20.20 7.57 10.27
C GLY A 142 -19.14 7.09 11.26
N LEU A 143 -19.14 5.80 11.64
CA LEU A 143 -18.06 5.25 12.48
C LEU A 143 -16.70 5.24 11.76
N VAL A 144 -16.71 5.33 10.42
CA VAL A 144 -15.58 5.76 9.58
C VAL A 144 -16.17 6.54 8.42
N ASP A 145 -15.91 7.85 8.32
CA ASP A 145 -16.25 8.61 7.12
C ASP A 145 -15.37 8.12 5.95
N PRO A 146 -15.94 7.63 4.83
CA PRO A 146 -15.16 7.16 3.69
C PRO A 146 -14.25 8.25 3.10
N GLY A 147 -14.68 9.52 3.18
CA GLY A 147 -13.88 10.68 2.78
C GLY A 147 -12.65 10.87 3.67
N GLU A 148 -12.82 10.77 4.99
CA GLU A 148 -11.74 10.84 5.98
C GLU A 148 -10.75 9.68 5.83
N LEU A 149 -11.24 8.45 5.61
CA LEU A 149 -10.38 7.30 5.36
C LEU A 149 -9.57 7.48 4.06
N LEU A 150 -10.22 7.94 2.99
CA LEU A 150 -9.56 8.22 1.73
C LEU A 150 -8.51 9.33 1.91
N ALA A 151 -8.86 10.44 2.57
CA ALA A 151 -7.94 11.53 2.87
C ALA A 151 -6.74 11.05 3.70
N LYS A 152 -6.94 10.13 4.64
CA LYS A 152 -5.87 9.52 5.44
C LYS A 152 -4.95 8.64 4.59
N ILE A 153 -5.50 7.84 3.67
CA ILE A 153 -4.71 7.03 2.74
C ILE A 153 -3.94 7.93 1.76
N GLU A 154 -4.59 8.94 1.20
CA GLU A 154 -3.94 9.92 0.30
C GLU A 154 -2.82 10.68 1.02
N ALA A 155 -3.03 11.08 2.27
CA ALA A 155 -2.00 11.69 3.11
C ALA A 155 -0.81 10.74 3.32
N GLN A 156 -1.07 9.47 3.65
CA GLN A 156 -0.01 8.45 3.79
C GLN A 156 0.73 8.20 2.48
N ILE A 157 0.03 8.12 1.34
CA ILE A 157 0.66 7.99 0.01
C ILE A 157 1.54 9.19 -0.30
N SER A 158 1.04 10.40 -0.02
CA SER A 158 1.79 11.64 -0.21
C SER A 158 3.06 11.67 0.65
N GLU A 159 2.96 11.28 1.92
CA GLU A 159 4.11 11.21 2.83
C GLU A 159 5.16 10.20 2.36
N VAL A 160 4.74 8.98 2.00
CA VAL A 160 5.63 7.94 1.47
C VAL A 160 6.29 8.38 0.16
N SER A 161 5.54 9.04 -0.72
CA SER A 161 6.06 9.59 -1.98
C SER A 161 7.10 10.68 -1.74
N ASN A 162 6.83 11.63 -0.83
CA ASN A 162 7.77 12.67 -0.44
C ASN A 162 9.05 12.10 0.19
N ALA A 163 8.92 11.09 1.06
CA ALA A 163 10.06 10.37 1.63
C ALA A 163 10.85 9.57 0.58
N ALA A 164 10.21 9.10 -0.49
CA ALA A 164 10.90 8.48 -1.62
C ALA A 164 11.67 9.51 -2.46
N LEU A 165 11.08 10.68 -2.72
CA LEU A 165 11.73 11.78 -3.46
C LEU A 165 12.95 12.33 -2.71
N SER A 166 12.88 12.50 -1.39
CA SER A 166 14.02 12.97 -0.59
C SER A 166 15.19 11.98 -0.62
N ARG A 167 14.91 10.66 -0.53
CA ARG A 167 15.92 9.61 -0.70
C ARG A 167 16.56 9.64 -2.09
N LYS A 168 15.76 9.87 -3.13
CA LYS A 168 16.27 10.01 -4.50
C LYS A 168 17.20 11.21 -4.63
N GLU A 169 16.86 12.37 -4.07
CA GLU A 169 17.71 13.56 -4.12
C GLU A 169 19.08 13.32 -3.48
N ILE A 170 19.11 12.62 -2.34
CA ILE A 170 20.34 12.23 -1.66
C ILE A 170 21.21 11.35 -2.58
N MET A 171 20.63 10.30 -3.17
CA MET A 171 21.35 9.40 -4.08
C MET A 171 21.89 10.15 -5.29
N ASP A 172 21.07 10.96 -5.96
CA ASP A 172 21.48 11.77 -7.11
C ASP A 172 22.64 12.72 -6.77
N ARG A 173 22.75 13.18 -5.52
CA ARG A 173 23.87 14.01 -5.05
C ARG A 173 25.13 13.19 -4.78
N ILE A 174 24.99 11.97 -4.25
CA ILE A 174 26.12 11.03 -4.08
C ILE A 174 26.69 10.65 -5.45
N ASP A 175 25.84 10.29 -6.41
CA ASP A 175 26.28 9.90 -7.75
C ASP A 175 27.02 11.03 -8.47
N ARG A 176 26.51 12.26 -8.33
CA ARG A 176 27.20 13.46 -8.85
C ARG A 176 28.55 13.69 -8.18
N TRP A 177 28.69 13.39 -6.90
CA TRP A 177 29.97 13.48 -6.20
C TRP A 177 30.95 12.41 -6.70
N LEU A 178 30.52 11.14 -6.79
CA LEU A 178 31.34 10.04 -7.29
C LEU A 178 31.84 10.30 -8.72
N SER A 179 30.95 10.74 -9.61
CA SER A 179 31.33 11.12 -10.98
C SER A 179 32.33 12.28 -11.02
N ALA A 180 32.21 13.26 -10.11
CA ALA A 180 33.18 14.33 -10.00
C ALA A 180 34.55 13.83 -9.51
N CYS A 181 34.58 12.83 -8.61
CA CYS A 181 35.81 12.18 -8.16
C CYS A 181 36.49 11.38 -9.27
N GLU A 182 35.73 10.66 -10.09
CA GLU A 182 36.26 9.93 -11.26
C GLU A 182 36.90 10.89 -12.27
N GLU A 183 36.24 12.01 -12.56
CA GLU A 183 36.80 13.04 -13.45
C GLU A 183 38.04 13.74 -12.84
N ASP A 184 38.15 13.85 -11.51
CA ASP A 184 39.36 14.36 -10.83
C ASP A 184 40.55 13.41 -10.99
N ILE A 185 40.33 12.11 -10.81
CA ILE A 185 41.34 11.08 -11.02
C ILE A 185 41.80 11.09 -12.49
N TRP A 186 40.85 11.06 -13.42
CA TRP A 186 41.16 11.10 -14.85
C TRP A 186 41.95 12.37 -15.24
N LEU A 187 41.59 13.53 -14.68
CA LEU A 187 42.29 14.77 -14.92
C LEU A 187 43.71 14.75 -14.35
N GLU A 188 43.93 14.09 -13.22
CA GLU A 188 45.25 13.88 -12.64
C GLU A 188 46.13 13.04 -13.58
N ASP A 189 45.62 11.93 -14.11
CA ASP A 189 46.32 11.09 -15.10
C ASP A 189 46.64 11.86 -16.38
N TYR A 190 45.66 12.59 -16.92
CA TYR A 190 45.84 13.43 -18.10
C TYR A 190 46.91 14.52 -17.91
N ASN A 191 47.02 15.08 -16.69
CA ASN A 191 48.04 16.08 -16.39
C ASN A 191 49.45 15.49 -16.33
N MET A 192 49.60 14.21 -16.01
CA MET A 192 50.88 13.49 -15.93
C MET A 192 51.37 13.01 -17.30
N ASP A 193 50.48 12.89 -18.29
CA ASP A 193 50.82 12.46 -19.64
C ASP A 193 51.73 13.47 -20.36
N GLN A 194 52.94 13.00 -20.71
CA GLN A 194 53.94 13.77 -21.45
C GLN A 194 53.52 14.03 -22.90
N ASN A 195 52.65 13.18 -23.46
CA ASN A 195 52.19 13.27 -24.85
C ASN A 195 50.86 14.03 -24.99
N ARG A 196 50.36 14.66 -23.91
CA ARG A 196 49.04 15.32 -23.89
C ARG A 196 48.87 16.45 -24.91
N PHE A 197 49.97 17.05 -25.34
CA PHE A 197 50.00 18.11 -26.35
C PHE A 197 50.47 17.64 -27.73
N SER A 198 50.58 16.33 -27.95
CA SER A 198 50.88 15.80 -29.28
C SER A 198 49.87 16.37 -30.29
N GLY A 199 50.36 16.95 -31.39
CA GLY A 199 49.59 17.75 -32.36
C GLY A 199 48.60 16.95 -33.22
N GLY A 200 47.95 15.92 -32.67
CA GLY A 200 46.95 15.11 -33.35
C GLY A 200 45.54 15.70 -33.24
N ARG A 201 44.64 15.28 -34.15
CA ARG A 201 43.23 15.72 -34.21
C ARG A 201 42.45 15.50 -32.89
N SER A 202 42.90 14.62 -32.00
CA SER A 202 42.27 14.29 -30.72
C SER A 202 42.65 15.21 -29.55
N ALA A 203 43.74 16.01 -29.65
CA ALA A 203 44.23 16.84 -28.54
C ALA A 203 43.20 17.88 -28.06
N HIS A 204 42.47 18.51 -28.98
CA HIS A 204 41.44 19.49 -28.65
C HIS A 204 40.24 18.87 -27.91
N ILE A 205 39.93 17.60 -28.18
CA ILE A 205 38.83 16.86 -27.52
C ILE A 205 39.23 16.57 -26.08
N SER A 206 40.45 16.07 -25.86
CA SER A 206 41.00 15.83 -24.52
C SER A 206 41.09 17.11 -23.70
N LEU A 207 41.50 18.23 -24.31
CA LEU A 207 41.51 19.53 -23.66
C LEU A 207 40.09 20.00 -23.27
N LYS A 208 39.10 19.82 -24.15
CA LYS A 208 37.69 20.15 -23.86
C LYS A 208 37.12 19.30 -22.74
N ARG A 209 37.47 18.01 -22.67
CA ARG A 209 37.10 17.13 -21.55
C ARG A 209 37.77 17.59 -20.25
N ALA A 210 39.07 17.91 -20.29
CA ALA A 210 39.79 18.43 -19.12
C ALA A 210 39.15 19.70 -18.55
N GLU A 211 38.66 20.60 -19.41
CA GLU A 211 37.97 21.80 -18.92
C GLU A 211 36.59 21.48 -18.31
N ARG A 212 35.84 20.56 -18.90
CA ARG A 212 34.58 20.06 -18.31
C ARG A 212 34.81 19.40 -16.95
N ALA A 213 35.84 18.57 -16.85
CA ALA A 213 36.24 17.93 -15.59
C ALA A 213 36.50 18.99 -14.51
N ARG A 214 37.33 20.01 -14.78
CA ARG A 214 37.60 21.11 -13.84
C ARG A 214 36.34 21.82 -13.36
N ILE A 215 35.39 22.07 -14.26
CA ILE A 215 34.11 22.72 -13.91
C ILE A 215 33.29 21.82 -12.97
N THR A 216 33.19 20.52 -13.26
CA THR A 216 32.49 19.55 -12.41
C THR A 216 33.14 19.42 -11.05
N ILE A 217 34.47 19.29 -11.01
CA ILE A 217 35.30 19.21 -9.81
C ILE A 217 35.14 20.47 -8.93
N LYS A 218 34.92 21.65 -9.53
CA LYS A 218 34.65 22.90 -8.81
C LYS A 218 33.33 22.89 -8.04
N LYS A 219 32.39 21.98 -8.36
CA LYS A 219 31.09 21.84 -7.67
C LYS A 219 31.14 20.93 -6.44
N ILE A 220 32.22 20.17 -6.23
CA ILE A 220 32.39 19.24 -5.09
C ILE A 220 32.13 19.93 -3.73
N PRO A 221 32.63 21.16 -3.47
CA PRO A 221 32.33 21.85 -2.21
C PRO A 221 30.83 22.07 -1.97
N CYS A 222 30.06 22.40 -3.00
CA CYS A 222 28.61 22.60 -2.88
C CYS A 222 27.89 21.31 -2.49
N ILE A 223 28.33 20.16 -3.00
CA ILE A 223 27.77 18.86 -2.63
C ILE A 223 28.11 18.51 -1.19
N TYR A 224 29.35 18.76 -0.75
CA TYR A 224 29.76 18.62 0.65
C TYR A 224 28.89 19.47 1.59
N PHE A 225 28.71 20.77 1.30
CA PHE A 225 27.92 21.66 2.14
C PHE A 225 26.46 21.23 2.26
N PHE A 226 25.88 20.63 1.21
CA PHE A 226 24.54 20.06 1.29
C PHE A 226 24.44 18.98 2.36
N PHE A 227 25.37 18.02 2.38
CA PHE A 227 25.36 16.93 3.37
C PHE A 227 25.62 17.42 4.79
N VAL A 228 26.52 18.39 4.96
CA VAL A 228 26.77 19.05 6.26
C VAL A 228 25.51 19.74 6.76
N TYR A 229 24.85 20.52 5.91
CA TYR A 229 23.63 21.22 6.28
C TYR A 229 22.51 20.24 6.65
N ASN A 230 22.33 19.17 5.89
CA ASN A 230 21.36 18.13 6.18
C ASN A 230 21.63 17.48 7.55
N MET A 231 22.90 17.16 7.84
CA MET A 231 23.31 16.62 9.15
C MET A 231 23.00 17.58 10.30
N ILE A 232 23.35 18.87 10.16
CA ILE A 232 23.07 19.89 11.18
C ILE A 232 21.56 20.03 11.39
N SER A 233 20.77 20.02 10.32
CA SER A 233 19.31 20.10 10.39
C SER A 233 18.71 18.91 11.15
N ILE A 234 19.18 17.68 10.89
CA ILE A 234 18.73 16.47 11.61
C ILE A 234 19.08 16.56 13.10
N ILE A 235 20.31 16.96 13.45
CA ILE A 235 20.75 17.12 14.84
C ILE A 235 19.91 18.18 15.56
N TRP A 236 19.65 19.31 14.90
CA TRP A 236 18.84 20.39 15.45
C TRP A 236 17.40 19.94 15.70
N LEU A 237 16.77 19.27 14.73
CA LEU A 237 15.42 18.72 14.87
C LEU A 237 15.34 17.69 16.01
N SER A 238 16.33 16.79 16.11
CA SER A 238 16.41 15.79 17.18
C SER A 238 16.46 16.44 18.57
N ASN A 239 17.30 17.46 18.75
CA ASN A 239 17.43 18.18 20.02
C ASN A 239 16.19 19.03 20.32
N SER A 240 15.50 19.53 19.29
CA SER A 240 14.30 20.36 19.47
C SER A 240 13.04 19.56 19.78
N LEU A 241 12.91 18.32 19.29
CA LEU A 241 11.71 17.50 19.52
C LEU A 241 11.69 16.74 20.86
N ASN A 242 12.80 16.74 21.62
CA ASN A 242 12.95 16.02 22.89
C ASN A 242 12.34 14.61 22.84
N ILE A 243 12.89 13.76 21.96
CA ILE A 243 12.36 12.45 21.64
C ILE A 243 12.50 11.52 22.86
N TYR A 244 11.39 11.30 23.58
CA TYR A 244 11.35 10.43 24.77
C TYR A 244 11.25 8.93 24.44
N ASP A 245 10.86 8.58 23.22
CA ASP A 245 10.75 7.19 22.78
C ASP A 245 12.14 6.63 22.45
N GLN A 246 12.58 5.63 23.22
CA GLN A 246 13.88 5.00 23.09
C GLN A 246 14.09 4.34 21.72
N SER A 247 13.03 3.82 21.09
CA SER A 247 13.10 3.19 19.77
C SER A 247 13.33 4.23 18.67
N ILE A 248 12.64 5.38 18.75
CA ILE A 248 12.81 6.49 17.82
C ILE A 248 14.19 7.14 18.02
N ALA A 249 14.62 7.32 19.27
CA ALA A 249 15.95 7.84 19.58
C ALA A 249 17.05 6.98 18.93
N ALA A 250 16.98 5.64 19.04
CA ALA A 250 17.95 4.74 18.43
C ALA A 250 17.98 4.83 16.89
N ILE A 251 16.83 5.03 16.24
CA ILE A 251 16.75 5.23 14.78
C ILE A 251 17.42 6.54 14.38
N VAL A 252 17.13 7.63 15.10
CA VAL A 252 17.71 8.96 14.85
C VAL A 252 19.22 8.95 15.08
N ASP A 253 19.71 8.32 16.15
CA ASP A 253 21.13 8.16 16.42
C ASP A 253 21.84 7.40 15.30
N ASN A 254 21.23 6.32 14.79
CA ASN A 254 21.78 5.57 13.65
C ASN A 254 21.89 6.45 12.40
N LEU A 255 20.85 7.23 12.11
CA LEU A 255 20.82 8.14 10.97
C LEU A 255 21.88 9.24 11.08
N ILE A 256 22.02 9.85 12.27
CA ILE A 256 23.05 10.85 12.56
C ILE A 256 24.44 10.23 12.38
N CYS A 257 24.70 9.06 12.96
CA CYS A 257 25.99 8.37 12.83
C CYS A 257 26.34 8.05 11.38
N ARG A 258 25.39 7.55 10.60
CA ARG A 258 25.59 7.23 9.19
C ARG A 258 25.88 8.48 8.35
N THR A 259 25.17 9.57 8.63
CA THR A 259 25.37 10.86 7.96
C THR A 259 26.71 11.49 8.36
N ALA A 260 27.09 11.43 9.63
CA ALA A 260 28.37 11.91 10.13
C ALA A 260 29.55 11.19 9.46
N ARG A 261 29.48 9.85 9.35
CA ARG A 261 30.50 9.06 8.64
C ARG A 261 30.65 9.49 7.18
N LEU A 262 29.54 9.73 6.48
CA LEU A 262 29.57 10.22 5.10
C LEU A 262 30.24 11.61 5.03
N VAL A 263 29.84 12.55 5.90
CA VAL A 263 30.43 13.89 5.96
C VAL A 263 31.93 13.84 6.26
N THR A 264 32.39 12.96 7.15
CA THR A 264 33.83 12.76 7.43
C THR A 264 34.60 12.31 6.19
N ILE A 265 34.09 11.30 5.46
CA ILE A 265 34.74 10.82 4.22
C ILE A 265 34.83 11.96 3.18
N LEU A 266 33.74 12.73 3.03
CA LEU A 266 33.70 13.86 2.11
C LEU A 266 34.70 14.96 2.50
N GLU A 267 34.83 15.26 3.80
CA GLU A 267 35.77 16.26 4.30
C GLU A 267 37.22 15.80 4.14
N GLU A 268 37.53 14.55 4.44
CA GLU A 268 38.87 13.97 4.23
C GLU A 268 39.29 14.06 2.76
N TYR A 269 38.39 13.71 1.84
CA TYR A 269 38.63 13.83 0.41
C TYR A 269 38.85 15.30 0.00
N LYS A 270 37.98 16.23 0.45
CA LYS A 270 38.12 17.66 0.19
C LYS A 270 39.47 18.21 0.69
N LEU A 271 39.88 17.87 1.90
CA LEU A 271 41.16 18.30 2.49
C LEU A 271 42.36 17.67 1.77
N SER A 272 42.28 16.40 1.39
CA SER A 272 43.30 15.72 0.59
C SER A 272 43.53 16.45 -0.74
N ARG A 273 42.46 16.84 -1.42
CA ARG A 273 42.54 17.59 -2.67
C ARG A 273 43.15 18.98 -2.49
N ILE A 274 42.73 19.74 -1.47
CA ILE A 274 43.31 21.07 -1.18
C ILE A 274 44.82 20.95 -0.95
N ARG A 275 45.27 19.95 -0.17
CA ARG A 275 46.69 19.70 0.06
C ARG A 275 47.45 19.40 -1.25
N LYS A 276 46.89 18.55 -2.11
CA LYS A 276 47.49 18.26 -3.43
C LYS A 276 47.60 19.50 -4.32
N GLU A 277 46.56 20.33 -4.37
CA GLU A 277 46.56 21.57 -5.18
C GLU A 277 47.58 22.59 -4.67
N GLU A 278 47.70 22.73 -3.34
CA GLU A 278 48.70 23.59 -2.70
C GLU A 278 50.12 23.11 -2.95
N GLU A 279 50.38 21.80 -2.84
CA GLU A 279 51.70 21.23 -3.15
C GLU A 279 52.09 21.46 -4.61
N LYS A 280 51.16 21.23 -5.55
CA LYS A 280 51.36 21.59 -6.96
C LYS A 280 51.63 23.08 -7.16
N ARG A 281 51.00 23.96 -6.38
CA ARG A 281 51.24 25.41 -6.41
C ARG A 281 52.65 25.74 -5.91
N ARG A 282 53.09 25.14 -4.80
CA ARG A 282 54.45 25.29 -4.26
C ARG A 282 55.51 24.83 -5.24
N LEU A 283 55.34 23.64 -5.83
CA LEU A 283 56.26 23.11 -6.84
C LEU A 283 56.36 24.03 -8.07
N ARG A 284 55.24 24.60 -8.56
CA ARG A 284 55.27 25.59 -9.65
C ARG A 284 56.07 26.85 -9.28
N VAL A 285 55.90 27.36 -8.06
CA VAL A 285 56.65 28.53 -7.58
C VAL A 285 58.13 28.21 -7.47
N ILE A 286 58.50 27.07 -6.89
CA ILE A 286 59.89 26.60 -6.78
C ILE A 286 60.52 26.44 -8.16
N CYS A 287 59.86 25.76 -9.11
CA CYS A 287 60.33 25.63 -10.48
C CYS A 287 60.51 26.99 -11.16
N SER A 288 59.61 27.95 -10.93
CA SER A 288 59.72 29.29 -11.49
C SER A 288 60.92 30.05 -10.91
N ILE A 289 61.16 29.96 -9.60
CA ILE A 289 62.32 30.56 -8.94
C ILE A 289 63.62 29.93 -9.46
N LEU A 290 63.69 28.59 -9.55
CA LEU A 290 64.85 27.87 -10.10
C LEU A 290 65.11 28.28 -11.54
N PHE A 291 64.07 28.36 -12.38
CA PHE A 291 64.19 28.79 -13.77
C PHE A 291 64.75 30.22 -13.87
N LEU A 292 64.25 31.15 -13.06
CA LEU A 292 64.75 32.53 -13.01
C LEU A 292 66.20 32.61 -12.50
N TYR A 293 66.55 31.82 -11.48
CA TYR A 293 67.91 31.75 -10.94
C TYR A 293 68.90 31.22 -11.98
N HIS A 294 68.57 30.14 -12.68
CA HIS A 294 69.41 29.61 -13.77
C HIS A 294 69.48 30.56 -14.97
N SER A 295 68.38 31.26 -15.28
CA SER A 295 68.34 32.26 -16.35
C SER A 295 69.21 33.48 -16.13
N THR A 296 69.34 33.89 -14.87
CA THR A 296 70.17 35.02 -14.46
C THR A 296 71.63 34.62 -14.25
N LYS A 297 71.90 33.44 -13.69
CA LYS A 297 73.26 32.99 -13.32
C LYS A 297 74.00 32.23 -14.41
N PHE A 298 73.29 31.56 -15.32
CA PHE A 298 73.89 30.76 -16.41
C PHE A 298 73.20 30.98 -17.77
N PRO A 299 73.25 32.20 -18.32
CA PRO A 299 72.57 32.53 -19.58
C PRO A 299 73.07 31.72 -20.79
N SER A 300 74.31 31.21 -20.73
CA SER A 300 74.90 30.35 -21.76
C SER A 300 74.30 28.94 -21.81
N LEU A 301 73.84 28.37 -20.68
CA LEU A 301 73.21 27.04 -20.64
C LEU A 301 71.80 27.05 -21.24
N LEU A 302 71.07 28.16 -21.13
CA LEU A 302 69.73 28.31 -21.74
C LEU A 302 69.75 28.51 -23.26
N LYS A 303 70.85 29.02 -23.83
CA LYS A 303 71.05 29.04 -25.29
C LYS A 303 71.09 27.61 -25.88
N GLY A 304 71.62 26.64 -25.13
CA GLY A 304 71.64 25.23 -25.55
C GLY A 304 70.27 24.55 -25.53
N PHE A 305 69.39 24.93 -24.59
CA PHE A 305 68.02 24.39 -24.52
C PHE A 305 67.09 24.97 -25.59
N LYS A 306 67.24 26.25 -25.95
CA LYS A 306 66.45 26.86 -27.05
C LYS A 306 66.72 26.22 -28.42
N ASN A 307 67.92 25.66 -28.64
CA ASN A 307 68.26 24.98 -29.89
C ASN A 307 67.83 23.50 -29.95
N LYS A 308 67.17 22.98 -28.90
CA LYS A 308 66.68 21.59 -28.82
C LYS A 308 65.16 21.48 -28.75
N ILE A 309 64.44 22.60 -28.75
CA ILE A 309 62.98 22.69 -28.84
C ILE A 309 62.64 23.55 -30.06
N ILE A 310 62.96 23.01 -31.25
CA ILE A 310 62.35 23.36 -32.54
C ILE A 310 62.02 22.03 -33.21
#